data_AF-A0A1K1M6X1-F1
#
_entry.id   AF-A0A1K1M6X1-F1
#
_cell.length_a   1.000
_cell.length_b   1.000
_cell.length_c   1.000
_cell.angle_alpha   90.00
_cell.angle_beta   90.00
_cell.angle_gamma   90.00
#
_symmetry.space_group_name_H-M   'P 1'
#
loop_
_entity.id
_entity.type
_entity.pdbx_description
1 polymer ?
#
loop_
_entity_poly.entity_id
_entity_poly.type
_entity_poly.pdbx_seq_one_letter_code
_entity_poly.pdbx_strand_id
1 'polypeptide(L)'
;MTNLKFLRFSLLVSLAFINVFSFYSCNKEDTNNDDASVTEDALKLDEYFYINEEKTVVNYILSSEDYNSFLVPDTEKDFSKITKKVYEHFEDDFDFIFILSNEKEQPSGLYYGVTYTAQNNIEGIGGNLYNGTAKYGSAGKLKSVIHMPRTEYIKNGPFLHEIMHYWGNYDFIETQENGHWGFSSIGGQLGGFDELVDSGDNTYIGKLNGEKGFGTFANGGNSIPYSNAELYLMGLIGADELNDIKIAKNAKTTKYGEFAADEIITLTASDIVAKHGERKPSVAASQKLFNAIVVVISKSALSKDVMNSLEDNIENFSRNAAPDASWGNTNNFWMATKEKATLNIVIPNPKK
;
A
#
# COMPACT_ATOMS: atom_id res chain seq x y z
N MET A 1 27.63 23.20 59.63
CA MET A 1 28.90 22.49 59.88
C MET A 1 28.92 21.31 58.92
N THR A 2 29.50 21.50 57.73
CA THR A 2 30.89 21.13 57.34
C THR A 2 30.97 19.64 57.00
N ASN A 3 31.48 19.17 55.86
CA ASN A 3 32.34 19.82 54.89
C ASN A 3 32.29 19.15 53.51
N LEU A 4 32.62 19.98 52.54
CA LEU A 4 32.96 19.74 51.15
C LEU A 4 34.37 19.10 51.03
N LYS A 5 34.69 18.56 49.83
CA LYS A 5 36.04 18.34 49.21
C LYS A 5 36.58 16.89 49.23
N PHE A 6 37.36 16.38 48.26
CA PHE A 6 38.18 16.99 47.20
C PHE A 6 38.46 15.95 46.07
N LEU A 7 38.56 16.45 44.84
CA LEU A 7 39.25 15.90 43.66
C LEU A 7 40.62 15.28 43.99
N ARG A 8 41.06 14.24 43.24
CA ARG A 8 42.44 14.14 42.70
C ARG A 8 42.54 13.33 41.40
N PHE A 9 43.05 14.03 40.40
CA PHE A 9 43.71 13.60 39.17
C PHE A 9 44.97 12.76 39.48
N SER A 10 45.30 11.79 38.61
CA SER A 10 46.69 11.34 38.40
C SER A 10 46.95 11.10 36.92
N LEU A 11 47.74 12.00 36.38
CA LEU A 11 48.44 12.00 35.11
C LEU A 11 49.68 11.09 35.24
N LEU A 12 49.97 10.23 34.27
CA LEU A 12 51.30 9.65 34.11
C LEU A 12 51.73 9.71 32.65
N VAL A 13 52.86 10.38 32.48
CA VAL A 13 53.60 10.78 31.28
C VAL A 13 54.57 9.66 30.87
N SER A 14 54.83 9.53 29.56
CA SER A 14 56.10 9.10 28.92
C SER A 14 55.82 8.35 27.61
N LEU A 15 56.47 8.53 26.45
CA LEU A 15 57.56 9.39 25.99
C LEU A 15 57.43 9.50 24.46
N ALA A 16 57.97 10.58 23.89
CA ALA A 16 57.99 10.89 22.46
C ALA A 16 58.91 9.97 21.64
N PHE A 17 58.57 9.78 20.35
CA PHE A 17 59.54 9.83 19.26
C PHE A 17 58.93 10.46 18.01
N ILE A 18 59.64 11.47 17.51
CA ILE A 18 59.38 12.27 16.31
C ILE A 18 59.66 11.42 15.08
N ASN A 19 58.78 11.46 14.08
CA ASN A 19 59.22 11.42 12.69
C ASN A 19 58.29 12.28 11.82
N VAL A 20 58.91 13.31 11.26
CA VAL A 20 58.37 14.21 10.26
C VAL A 20 58.33 13.46 8.93
N PHE A 21 57.14 13.29 8.35
CA PHE A 21 56.98 13.18 6.91
C PHE A 21 55.71 13.91 6.51
N SER A 22 55.90 15.12 5.98
CA SER A 22 54.90 15.83 5.20
C SER A 22 54.64 15.07 3.91
N PHE A 23 53.45 14.49 3.78
CA PHE A 23 52.81 14.31 2.49
C PHE A 23 51.35 14.76 2.65
N TYR A 24 51.04 15.90 2.03
CA TYR A 24 49.68 16.25 1.64
C TYR A 24 49.16 15.09 0.77
N SER A 25 48.32 14.24 1.33
CA SER A 25 47.59 13.22 0.60
C SER A 25 46.15 13.68 0.42
N CYS A 26 45.70 13.66 -0.82
CA CYS A 26 44.40 14.16 -1.27
C CYS A 26 43.25 13.55 -0.47
N ASN A 27 42.44 14.40 0.15
CA ASN A 27 41.03 14.07 0.41
C ASN A 27 40.36 13.89 -0.96
N LYS A 28 40.14 12.65 -1.37
CA LYS A 28 39.08 12.35 -2.34
C LYS A 28 37.78 12.49 -1.56
N GLU A 29 37.09 13.59 -1.81
CA GLU A 29 35.65 13.66 -1.60
C GLU A 29 35.02 12.56 -2.48
N ASP A 30 34.43 11.55 -1.85
CA ASP A 30 33.50 10.63 -2.52
C ASP A 30 32.25 11.43 -2.88
N THR A 31 32.33 12.12 -4.02
CA THR A 31 31.16 12.62 -4.73
C THR A 31 30.57 11.44 -5.50
N ASN A 32 29.72 10.66 -4.82
CA ASN A 32 28.71 9.87 -5.53
C ASN A 32 27.69 10.85 -6.12
N ASN A 33 28.08 11.54 -7.20
CA ASN A 33 27.14 12.08 -8.16
C ASN A 33 26.61 10.89 -8.96
N ASP A 34 25.58 10.23 -8.42
CA ASP A 34 24.60 9.58 -9.27
C ASP A 34 23.88 10.72 -10.00
N ASP A 35 24.46 11.17 -11.12
CA ASP A 35 23.92 12.25 -11.94
C ASP A 35 22.67 11.73 -12.64
N ALA A 36 21.56 11.75 -11.89
CA ALA A 36 20.27 11.34 -12.37
C ALA A 36 19.81 12.34 -13.44
N SER A 37 20.03 11.97 -14.69
CA SER A 37 19.50 12.65 -15.86
C SER A 37 18.16 12.02 -16.24
N VAL A 38 17.25 12.85 -16.76
CA VAL A 38 16.06 12.33 -17.43
C VAL A 38 16.53 11.40 -18.55
N THR A 39 16.01 10.18 -18.60
CA THR A 39 16.38 9.21 -19.64
C THR A 39 16.13 9.84 -21.02
N GLU A 40 17.07 9.69 -21.95
CA GLU A 40 17.01 10.35 -23.27
C GLU A 40 15.70 10.06 -24.02
N ASP A 41 15.07 8.92 -23.75
CA ASP A 41 13.83 8.46 -24.39
C ASP A 41 12.55 8.86 -23.64
N ALA A 42 12.64 9.62 -22.54
CA ALA A 42 11.45 10.07 -21.82
C ALA A 42 10.71 11.21 -22.56
N LEU A 43 9.38 11.08 -22.66
CA LEU A 43 8.51 12.12 -23.19
C LEU A 43 8.24 13.18 -22.13
N LYS A 44 8.78 14.39 -22.34
CA LYS A 44 8.48 15.57 -21.51
C LYS A 44 7.09 16.13 -21.84
N LEU A 45 6.17 16.15 -20.87
CA LEU A 45 4.85 16.77 -21.00
C LEU A 45 4.80 18.19 -20.43
N ASP A 46 5.60 18.46 -19.40
CA ASP A 46 5.73 19.76 -18.74
C ASP A 46 7.13 19.91 -18.13
N GLU A 47 7.49 21.08 -17.60
CA GLU A 47 8.80 21.46 -17.09
C GLU A 47 9.41 20.42 -16.14
N TYR A 48 8.58 19.69 -15.39
CA TYR A 48 8.99 18.66 -14.43
C TYR A 48 8.19 17.35 -14.50
N PHE A 49 7.43 17.13 -15.58
CA PHE A 49 6.51 16.01 -15.69
C PHE A 49 6.84 15.19 -16.95
N TYR A 50 7.32 13.97 -16.74
CA TYR A 50 7.91 13.13 -17.77
C TYR A 50 7.22 11.76 -17.79
N ILE A 51 7.04 11.17 -18.97
CA ILE A 51 6.62 9.78 -19.15
C ILE A 51 7.81 8.97 -19.67
N ASN A 52 8.03 7.77 -19.16
CA ASN A 52 9.04 6.85 -19.70
C ASN A 52 8.68 6.35 -21.12
N GLU A 53 9.62 5.73 -21.82
CA GLU A 53 9.43 5.30 -23.21
C GLU A 53 8.29 4.27 -23.35
N GLU A 54 8.21 3.35 -22.38
CA GLU A 54 7.25 2.25 -22.27
C GLU A 54 5.83 2.74 -21.93
N LYS A 55 5.68 4.02 -21.57
CA LYS A 55 4.42 4.64 -21.14
C LYS A 55 3.77 3.89 -19.97
N THR A 56 4.53 3.56 -18.95
CA THR A 56 4.04 2.88 -17.74
C THR A 56 4.23 3.71 -16.48
N VAL A 57 5.19 4.66 -16.50
CA VAL A 57 5.58 5.48 -15.36
C VAL A 57 5.58 6.96 -15.74
N VAL A 58 4.93 7.77 -14.91
CA VAL A 58 5.17 9.21 -14.86
C VAL A 58 6.23 9.49 -13.79
N ASN A 59 7.27 10.25 -14.12
CA ASN A 59 8.11 10.90 -13.11
C ASN A 59 7.74 12.38 -12.97
N TYR A 60 7.27 12.77 -11.79
CA TYR A 60 7.00 14.16 -11.43
C TYR A 60 8.05 14.66 -10.45
N ILE A 61 8.96 15.51 -10.95
CA ILE A 61 10.02 16.12 -10.15
C ILE A 61 9.43 17.30 -9.37
N LEU A 62 9.54 17.26 -8.05
CA LEU A 62 9.01 18.26 -7.13
C LEU A 62 10.15 19.05 -6.49
N SER A 63 9.80 20.23 -5.96
CA SER A 63 10.67 20.92 -5.03
C SER A 63 10.93 20.05 -3.78
N SER A 64 12.08 20.21 -3.14
CA SER A 64 12.38 19.50 -1.88
C SER A 64 11.32 19.76 -0.80
N GLU A 65 10.77 20.96 -0.75
CA GLU A 65 9.71 21.33 0.19
C GLU A 65 8.42 20.55 -0.07
N ASP A 66 7.92 20.57 -1.31
CA ASP A 66 6.70 19.84 -1.67
C ASP A 66 6.88 18.32 -1.51
N TYR A 67 8.02 17.78 -1.95
CA TYR A 67 8.32 16.35 -1.80
C TYR A 67 8.31 15.93 -0.33
N ASN A 68 9.03 16.66 0.54
CA ASN A 68 9.12 16.31 1.95
C ASN A 68 7.78 16.44 2.68
N SER A 69 6.84 17.25 2.17
CA SER A 69 5.51 17.40 2.77
C SER A 69 4.70 16.08 2.75
N PHE A 70 4.96 15.19 1.79
CA PHE A 70 4.33 13.86 1.70
C PHE A 70 4.93 12.83 2.67
N LEU A 71 6.09 13.14 3.26
CA LEU A 71 6.84 12.22 4.11
C LEU A 71 6.74 12.54 5.60
N VAL A 72 5.97 13.55 6.00
CA VAL A 72 5.77 13.90 7.41
C VAL A 72 4.82 12.89 8.08
N PRO A 73 5.22 12.21 9.17
CA PRO A 73 4.33 11.34 9.93
C PRO A 73 3.10 12.05 10.49
N ASP A 74 1.99 11.33 10.68
CA ASP A 74 0.77 11.79 11.38
C ASP A 74 0.10 13.09 10.88
N THR A 75 0.49 13.58 9.70
CA THR A 75 -0.17 14.70 9.02
C THR A 75 -1.16 14.21 7.96
N GLU A 76 -2.19 15.00 7.65
CA GLU A 76 -3.00 14.75 6.45
C GLU A 76 -2.20 15.17 5.21
N LYS A 77 -2.17 14.30 4.18
CA LYS A 77 -1.44 14.56 2.94
C LYS A 77 -2.44 15.03 1.88
N ASP A 78 -2.18 16.18 1.27
CA ASP A 78 -2.97 16.65 0.13
C ASP A 78 -2.37 16.14 -1.19
N PHE A 79 -2.77 14.93 -1.58
CA PHE A 79 -2.40 14.37 -2.89
C PHE A 79 -3.13 15.02 -4.06
N SER A 80 -4.07 15.94 -3.84
CA SER A 80 -4.82 16.56 -4.95
C SER A 80 -3.94 17.39 -5.88
N LYS A 81 -2.82 17.93 -5.38
CA LYS A 81 -1.81 18.60 -6.22
C LYS A 81 -1.25 17.66 -7.29
N ILE A 82 -0.96 16.42 -6.92
CA ILE A 82 -0.39 15.40 -7.84
C ILE A 82 -1.46 14.90 -8.80
N THR A 83 -2.66 14.57 -8.30
CA THR A 83 -3.72 14.03 -9.15
C THR A 83 -4.27 15.06 -10.13
N LYS A 84 -4.37 16.34 -9.75
CA LYS A 84 -4.76 17.41 -10.68
C LYS A 84 -3.72 17.57 -11.79
N LYS A 85 -2.42 17.47 -11.46
CA LYS A 85 -1.35 17.47 -12.46
C LYS A 85 -1.51 16.34 -13.47
N VAL A 86 -1.87 15.13 -13.02
CA VAL A 86 -2.23 14.01 -13.92
C VAL A 86 -3.38 14.41 -14.85
N TYR A 87 -4.49 14.94 -14.31
CA TYR A 87 -5.68 15.24 -15.13
C TYR A 87 -5.55 16.49 -16.02
N GLU A 88 -4.55 17.35 -15.80
CA GLU A 88 -4.14 18.37 -16.78
C GLU A 88 -3.67 17.73 -18.10
N HIS A 89 -3.03 16.57 -18.04
CA HIS A 89 -2.42 15.92 -19.20
C HIS A 89 -3.20 14.71 -19.72
N PHE A 90 -4.04 14.07 -18.92
CA PHE A 90 -4.75 12.85 -19.31
C PHE A 90 -6.25 12.96 -19.11
N GLU A 91 -7.02 12.20 -19.90
CA GLU A 91 -8.46 12.04 -19.72
C GLU A 91 -8.78 11.38 -18.36
N ASP A 92 -10.03 11.53 -17.91
CA ASP A 92 -10.51 10.92 -16.67
C ASP A 92 -10.69 9.41 -16.84
N ASP A 93 -9.58 8.70 -17.00
CA ASP A 93 -9.54 7.30 -17.40
C ASP A 93 -9.07 6.32 -16.34
N PHE A 94 -8.62 6.81 -15.19
CA PHE A 94 -8.01 6.00 -14.14
C PHE A 94 -9.00 5.71 -13.01
N ASP A 95 -9.11 4.44 -12.66
CA ASP A 95 -9.75 3.98 -11.44
C ASP A 95 -8.82 4.22 -10.23
N PHE A 96 -7.51 4.08 -10.41
CA PHE A 96 -6.54 4.32 -9.34
C PHE A 96 -5.39 5.21 -9.82
N ILE A 97 -4.92 6.11 -8.94
CA ILE A 97 -3.65 6.82 -9.11
C ILE A 97 -2.71 6.32 -8.02
N PHE A 98 -1.63 5.66 -8.42
CA PHE A 98 -0.59 5.19 -7.52
C PHE A 98 0.53 6.22 -7.48
N ILE A 99 0.75 6.80 -6.30
CA ILE A 99 1.81 7.78 -6.07
C ILE A 99 2.91 7.07 -5.30
N LEU A 100 4.12 7.03 -5.87
CA LEU A 100 5.28 6.42 -5.23
C LEU A 100 6.28 7.51 -4.90
N SER A 101 6.71 7.58 -3.64
CA SER A 101 7.94 8.29 -3.31
C SER A 101 9.15 7.39 -3.59
N ASN A 102 10.31 8.00 -3.81
CA ASN A 102 11.55 7.30 -4.15
C ASN A 102 12.49 7.20 -2.94
N GLU A 103 11.94 6.87 -1.76
CA GLU A 103 12.75 6.71 -0.55
C GLU A 103 13.51 5.38 -0.57
N LYS A 104 14.82 5.44 -0.25
CA LYS A 104 15.65 4.23 -0.17
C LYS A 104 15.25 3.36 1.02
N GLU A 105 14.93 3.99 2.14
CA GLU A 105 14.56 3.35 3.40
C GLU A 105 13.14 3.75 3.81
N GLN A 106 12.48 2.94 4.64
CA GLN A 106 11.18 3.31 5.21
C GLN A 106 11.31 4.59 6.05
N PRO A 107 10.59 5.68 5.72
CA PRO A 107 10.64 6.88 6.55
C PRO A 107 10.10 6.59 7.95
N SER A 108 10.86 7.01 8.96
CA SER A 108 10.53 6.77 10.37
C SER A 108 9.16 7.37 10.72
N GLY A 109 8.28 6.56 11.30
CA GLY A 109 6.93 6.96 11.71
C GLY A 109 5.92 7.11 10.57
N LEU A 110 6.33 6.97 9.31
CA LEU A 110 5.40 6.98 8.18
C LEU A 110 4.81 5.58 7.97
N TYR A 111 3.60 5.54 7.42
CA TYR A 111 2.95 4.30 6.98
C TYR A 111 3.75 3.60 5.87
N TYR A 112 3.52 2.29 5.67
CA TYR A 112 4.09 1.52 4.55
C TYR A 112 3.29 1.73 3.25
N GLY A 113 1.98 1.93 3.39
CA GLY A 113 1.06 2.34 2.34
C GLY A 113 -0.11 3.10 2.96
N VAL A 114 -0.80 3.89 2.14
CA VAL A 114 -2.07 4.50 2.55
C VAL A 114 -2.97 4.70 1.34
N THR A 115 -4.26 4.59 1.59
CA THR A 115 -5.31 4.80 0.59
C THR A 115 -6.21 5.96 0.97
N TYR A 116 -6.40 6.87 0.02
CA TYR A 116 -7.37 7.96 0.09
C TYR A 116 -8.48 7.68 -0.92
N THR A 117 -9.64 7.24 -0.43
CA THR A 117 -10.81 6.92 -1.25
C THR A 117 -11.48 8.19 -1.77
N ALA A 118 -11.53 8.35 -3.09
CA ALA A 118 -12.10 9.51 -3.76
C ALA A 118 -13.63 9.45 -3.87
N GLN A 119 -14.20 8.24 -3.87
CA GLN A 119 -15.65 8.02 -3.91
C GLN A 119 -16.02 6.67 -3.31
N ASN A 120 -17.31 6.49 -3.04
CA ASN A 120 -17.95 5.18 -2.97
C ASN A 120 -19.25 5.24 -3.77
N ASN A 121 -19.34 4.43 -4.82
CA ASN A 121 -20.51 4.32 -5.68
C ASN A 121 -21.11 2.89 -5.67
N ILE A 122 -20.79 2.10 -4.64
CA ILE A 122 -21.22 0.71 -4.49
C ILE A 122 -22.16 0.62 -3.30
N GLU A 123 -23.39 0.14 -3.54
CA GLU A 123 -24.35 -0.18 -2.49
C GLU A 123 -24.12 -1.60 -1.97
N GLY A 124 -24.60 -1.91 -0.75
CA GLY A 124 -24.62 -3.29 -0.23
C GLY A 124 -23.29 -3.82 0.29
N ILE A 125 -22.28 -2.95 0.46
CA ILE A 125 -20.94 -3.31 0.98
C ILE A 125 -20.61 -2.63 2.32
N GLY A 126 -21.62 -2.05 2.99
CA GLY A 126 -21.41 -1.07 4.06
C GLY A 126 -21.00 0.30 3.50
N GLY A 127 -20.73 1.24 4.41
CA GLY A 127 -20.31 2.59 4.08
C GLY A 127 -21.42 3.45 3.44
N ASN A 128 -21.19 4.75 3.40
CA ASN A 128 -22.10 5.66 2.70
C ASN A 128 -21.69 5.81 1.24
N LEU A 129 -22.65 6.06 0.36
CA LEU A 129 -22.37 6.53 -0.99
C LEU A 129 -21.91 7.99 -0.95
N TYR A 130 -20.86 8.30 -1.70
CA TYR A 130 -20.39 9.67 -1.86
C TYR A 130 -19.54 9.80 -3.12
N ASN A 131 -19.40 11.02 -3.62
CA ASN A 131 -18.52 11.34 -4.73
C ASN A 131 -17.69 12.58 -4.38
N GLY A 132 -16.41 12.37 -4.07
CA GLY A 132 -15.41 13.41 -3.83
C GLY A 132 -14.40 13.55 -4.96
N THR A 133 -14.62 12.92 -6.11
CA THR A 133 -13.64 12.83 -7.22
C THR A 133 -13.17 14.19 -7.73
N ALA A 134 -14.05 15.21 -7.71
CA ALA A 134 -13.72 16.57 -8.10
C ALA A 134 -12.59 17.20 -7.25
N LYS A 135 -12.45 16.81 -5.97
CA LYS A 135 -11.31 17.25 -5.13
C LYS A 135 -9.98 16.89 -5.77
N TYR A 136 -9.93 15.75 -6.45
CA TYR A 136 -8.74 15.17 -7.08
C TYR A 136 -8.60 15.54 -8.56
N GLY A 137 -9.54 16.29 -9.14
CA GLY A 137 -9.55 16.65 -10.56
C GLY A 137 -10.17 15.60 -11.49
N SER A 138 -10.72 14.52 -10.93
CA SER A 138 -11.45 13.50 -11.69
C SER A 138 -12.91 13.92 -11.90
N ALA A 139 -13.48 13.53 -13.04
CA ALA A 139 -14.87 13.79 -13.43
C ALA A 139 -15.84 12.70 -12.95
N GLY A 140 -15.39 11.77 -12.10
CA GLY A 140 -16.22 10.73 -11.50
C GLY A 140 -15.66 9.32 -11.63
N LYS A 141 -14.53 9.11 -12.31
CA LYS A 141 -13.96 7.77 -12.50
C LYS A 141 -13.07 7.31 -11.33
N LEU A 142 -12.28 8.22 -10.76
CA LEU A 142 -11.28 7.89 -9.76
C LEU A 142 -11.89 7.23 -8.51
N LYS A 143 -11.41 6.05 -8.16
CA LYS A 143 -11.80 5.29 -6.98
C LYS A 143 -10.96 5.69 -5.78
N SER A 144 -9.65 5.60 -5.92
CA SER A 144 -8.71 5.92 -4.85
C SER A 144 -7.39 6.48 -5.36
N VAL A 145 -6.75 7.26 -4.50
CA VAL A 145 -5.33 7.64 -4.60
C VAL A 145 -4.57 6.84 -3.56
N ILE A 146 -3.54 6.11 -3.97
CA ILE A 146 -2.75 5.27 -3.08
C ILE A 146 -1.33 5.82 -3.05
N HIS A 147 -0.78 6.00 -1.85
CA HIS A 147 0.61 6.42 -1.70
C HIS A 147 1.46 5.33 -1.05
N MET A 148 2.62 5.06 -1.66
CA MET A 148 3.68 4.22 -1.10
C MET A 148 4.96 5.04 -0.97
N PRO A 149 5.64 5.05 0.19
CA PRO A 149 6.87 5.83 0.34
C PRO A 149 8.06 5.28 -0.47
N ARG A 150 7.99 4.03 -0.94
CA ARG A 150 9.08 3.34 -1.63
C ARG A 150 8.54 2.65 -2.88
N THR A 151 9.27 2.74 -3.99
CA THR A 151 8.88 2.17 -5.29
C THR A 151 8.81 0.64 -5.25
N GLU A 152 9.68 -0.03 -4.49
CA GLU A 152 9.70 -1.49 -4.33
C GLU A 152 8.44 -2.08 -3.66
N TYR A 153 7.62 -1.24 -3.03
CA TYR A 153 6.39 -1.69 -2.36
C TYR A 153 5.29 -2.14 -3.31
N ILE A 154 5.39 -1.84 -4.62
CA ILE A 154 4.54 -2.50 -5.63
C ILE A 154 4.68 -4.03 -5.52
N LYS A 155 5.90 -4.53 -5.30
CA LYS A 155 6.20 -5.96 -5.22
C LYS A 155 6.09 -6.49 -3.79
N ASN A 156 6.78 -5.84 -2.85
CA ASN A 156 7.02 -6.37 -1.50
C ASN A 156 6.19 -5.69 -0.40
N GLY A 157 5.46 -4.63 -0.73
CA GLY A 157 4.70 -3.83 0.22
C GLY A 157 3.24 -4.26 0.31
N PRO A 158 2.42 -3.49 1.06
CA PRO A 158 0.99 -3.76 1.20
C PRO A 158 0.19 -3.29 -0.02
N PHE A 159 0.63 -3.55 -1.25
CA PHE A 159 0.03 -2.92 -2.44
C PHE A 159 -1.37 -3.44 -2.74
N LEU A 160 -1.56 -4.76 -2.70
CA LEU A 160 -2.90 -5.35 -2.80
C LEU A 160 -3.81 -4.95 -1.63
N HIS A 161 -3.23 -4.80 -0.43
CA HIS A 161 -3.91 -4.33 0.77
C HIS A 161 -4.45 -2.91 0.61
N GLU A 162 -3.63 -1.97 0.14
CA GLU A 162 -4.08 -0.61 -0.12
C GLU A 162 -5.18 -0.56 -1.19
N ILE A 163 -5.06 -1.35 -2.27
CA ILE A 163 -6.11 -1.43 -3.28
C ILE A 163 -7.44 -1.92 -2.66
N MET A 164 -7.39 -2.83 -1.69
CA MET A 164 -8.57 -3.38 -1.03
C MET A 164 -9.33 -2.35 -0.18
N HIS A 165 -8.64 -1.31 0.31
CA HIS A 165 -9.29 -0.25 1.07
C HIS A 165 -10.33 0.53 0.28
N TYR A 166 -10.35 0.48 -1.06
CA TYR A 166 -11.50 1.05 -1.79
C TYR A 166 -12.83 0.36 -1.42
N TRP A 167 -12.79 -0.93 -1.08
CA TRP A 167 -13.99 -1.74 -0.85
C TRP A 167 -14.25 -2.08 0.63
N GLY A 168 -13.25 -2.14 1.50
CA GLY A 168 -13.44 -2.63 2.88
C GLY A 168 -12.60 -1.92 3.94
N ASN A 169 -12.84 -2.10 5.24
CA ASN A 169 -14.07 -2.52 5.95
C ASN A 169 -14.79 -1.28 6.50
N TYR A 170 -15.86 -0.83 5.86
CA TYR A 170 -16.58 0.37 6.27
C TYR A 170 -17.96 0.02 6.85
N ASP A 171 -18.00 -0.63 8.02
CA ASP A 171 -19.22 -1.21 8.64
C ASP A 171 -19.80 -2.42 7.88
N PHE A 172 -19.02 -3.06 7.00
CA PHE A 172 -19.44 -4.31 6.39
C PHE A 172 -19.66 -5.39 7.46
N ILE A 173 -18.66 -5.54 8.33
CA ILE A 173 -18.74 -6.34 9.56
C ILE A 173 -18.25 -5.53 10.76
N GLU A 174 -18.67 -5.92 11.96
CA GLU A 174 -18.11 -5.36 13.18
C GLU A 174 -16.64 -5.75 13.31
N THR A 175 -15.80 -4.79 13.71
CA THR A 175 -14.37 -4.96 13.89
C THR A 175 -13.84 -4.03 14.98
N GLN A 176 -12.80 -4.46 15.68
CA GLN A 176 -12.02 -3.60 16.59
C GLN A 176 -10.95 -2.79 15.84
N GLU A 177 -10.67 -3.14 14.58
CA GLU A 177 -9.69 -2.51 13.70
C GLU A 177 -10.42 -1.85 12.54
N ASN A 178 -10.73 -0.55 12.65
CA ASN A 178 -11.47 0.17 11.61
C ASN A 178 -10.77 0.08 10.25
N GLY A 179 -11.52 -0.15 9.18
CA GLY A 179 -10.99 -0.39 7.86
C GLY A 179 -10.41 -1.79 7.64
N HIS A 180 -10.41 -2.66 8.65
CA HIS A 180 -9.77 -3.99 8.59
C HIS A 180 -10.68 -5.11 9.12
N TRP A 181 -10.23 -6.35 8.99
CA TRP A 181 -11.01 -7.54 9.32
C TRP A 181 -10.89 -7.99 10.78
N GLY A 182 -9.89 -7.51 11.52
CA GLY A 182 -9.77 -7.78 12.95
C GLY A 182 -9.74 -9.27 13.27
N PHE A 183 -10.49 -9.67 14.30
CA PHE A 183 -10.66 -11.07 14.70
C PHE A 183 -11.86 -11.71 13.97
N SER A 184 -11.76 -11.85 12.65
CA SER A 184 -12.77 -12.51 11.83
C SER A 184 -12.20 -13.55 10.87
N SER A 185 -13.06 -14.46 10.40
CA SER A 185 -12.69 -15.53 9.47
C SER A 185 -12.58 -15.09 8.00
N ILE A 186 -12.20 -13.83 7.76
CA ILE A 186 -12.02 -13.34 6.39
C ILE A 186 -10.68 -13.79 5.81
N GLY A 187 -9.59 -13.72 6.57
CA GLY A 187 -8.29 -14.27 6.16
C GLY A 187 -7.72 -13.64 4.89
N GLY A 188 -7.94 -12.33 4.72
CA GLY A 188 -7.67 -11.60 3.49
C GLY A 188 -6.53 -10.60 3.59
N GLN A 189 -6.42 -9.74 2.59
CA GLN A 189 -5.44 -8.66 2.54
C GLN A 189 -5.54 -7.69 3.72
N LEU A 190 -6.76 -7.37 4.17
CA LEU A 190 -6.99 -6.49 5.34
C LEU A 190 -7.04 -7.24 6.70
N GLY A 191 -6.43 -8.43 6.77
CA GLY A 191 -6.27 -9.20 8.01
C GLY A 191 -7.29 -10.34 8.21
N GLY A 192 -7.43 -10.77 9.45
CA GLY A 192 -8.28 -11.90 9.85
C GLY A 192 -7.60 -13.26 9.67
N PHE A 193 -8.24 -14.30 10.19
CA PHE A 193 -7.84 -15.71 10.06
C PHE A 193 -8.69 -16.42 8.98
N ASP A 194 -8.22 -17.55 8.45
CA ASP A 194 -9.01 -18.40 7.54
C ASP A 194 -9.54 -19.67 8.21
N GLU A 195 -8.92 -20.09 9.31
CA GLU A 195 -9.33 -21.21 10.14
C GLU A 195 -9.35 -20.81 11.62
N LEU A 196 -10.37 -21.29 12.34
CA LEU A 196 -10.56 -21.06 13.77
C LEU A 196 -10.63 -22.39 14.50
N VAL A 197 -9.79 -22.56 15.53
CA VAL A 197 -9.78 -23.72 16.41
C VAL A 197 -10.20 -23.30 17.81
N ASP A 198 -11.31 -23.86 18.30
CA ASP A 198 -11.74 -23.71 19.69
C ASP A 198 -10.81 -24.51 20.61
N SER A 199 -10.18 -23.82 21.56
CA SER A 199 -9.24 -24.41 22.52
C SER A 199 -9.86 -24.58 23.92
N GLY A 200 -11.15 -24.32 24.08
CA GLY A 200 -11.87 -24.31 25.35
C GLY A 200 -11.69 -23.00 26.11
N ASP A 201 -12.47 -22.83 27.19
CA ASP A 201 -12.40 -21.67 28.09
C ASP A 201 -12.43 -20.31 27.37
N ASN A 202 -13.31 -20.18 26.37
CA ASN A 202 -13.47 -18.99 25.53
C ASN A 202 -12.17 -18.53 24.85
N THR A 203 -11.25 -19.46 24.61
CA THR A 203 -9.96 -19.23 23.95
C THR A 203 -9.93 -19.93 22.60
N TYR A 204 -9.41 -19.23 21.61
CA TYR A 204 -9.39 -19.66 20.22
C TYR A 204 -8.01 -19.48 19.60
N ILE A 205 -7.68 -20.36 18.65
CA ILE A 205 -6.50 -20.23 17.81
C ILE A 205 -6.97 -19.86 16.40
N GLY A 206 -6.52 -18.71 15.93
CA GLY A 206 -6.67 -18.29 14.54
C GLY A 206 -5.46 -18.73 13.72
N LYS A 207 -5.72 -19.29 12.54
CA LYS A 207 -4.69 -19.70 11.59
C LYS A 207 -4.84 -18.97 10.26
N LEU A 208 -3.76 -18.98 9.49
CA LEU A 208 -3.73 -18.54 8.11
C LEU A 208 -2.93 -19.56 7.29
N ASN A 209 -3.50 -20.07 6.20
CA ASN A 209 -2.90 -21.09 5.34
C ASN A 209 -2.38 -22.33 6.11
N GLY A 210 -3.14 -22.77 7.11
CA GLY A 210 -2.81 -23.93 7.95
C GLY A 210 -1.79 -23.66 9.06
N GLU A 211 -1.18 -22.48 9.10
CA GLU A 211 -0.20 -22.08 10.12
C GLU A 211 -0.84 -21.25 11.23
N LYS A 212 -0.38 -21.42 12.47
CA LYS A 212 -0.85 -20.62 13.61
C LYS A 212 -0.40 -19.17 13.45
N GLY A 213 -1.34 -18.23 13.56
CA GLY A 213 -1.06 -16.80 13.47
C GLY A 213 -1.77 -16.14 12.30
N PHE A 214 -2.16 -14.88 12.52
CA PHE A 214 -2.77 -14.00 11.53
C PHE A 214 -2.57 -12.54 12.00
N GLY A 215 -2.67 -11.59 11.09
CA GLY A 215 -2.72 -10.18 11.43
C GLY A 215 -4.16 -9.69 11.56
N THR A 216 -4.44 -8.86 12.57
CA THR A 216 -5.76 -8.23 12.73
C THR A 216 -5.97 -7.09 11.72
N PHE A 217 -4.89 -6.47 11.26
CA PHE A 217 -4.90 -5.36 10.30
C PHE A 217 -4.43 -5.78 8.90
N ALA A 218 -3.46 -6.68 8.76
CA ALA A 218 -2.97 -7.06 7.43
C ALA A 218 -2.40 -8.47 7.42
N ASN A 219 -2.49 -9.16 6.29
CA ASN A 219 -1.83 -10.45 6.10
C ASN A 219 -0.90 -10.43 4.89
N GLY A 220 0.33 -10.92 5.10
CA GLY A 220 1.22 -11.40 4.04
C GLY A 220 1.70 -10.41 2.98
N GLY A 221 1.41 -9.10 3.09
CA GLY A 221 1.68 -8.16 1.99
C GLY A 221 1.04 -8.68 0.71
N ASN A 222 1.80 -8.79 -0.39
CA ASN A 222 1.27 -9.36 -1.62
C ASN A 222 1.22 -10.91 -1.68
N SER A 223 1.63 -11.64 -0.64
CA SER A 223 1.71 -13.12 -0.68
C SER A 223 0.38 -13.86 -0.45
N ILE A 224 -0.68 -13.14 -0.10
CA ILE A 224 -2.02 -13.71 0.16
C ILE A 224 -2.99 -13.21 -0.93
N PRO A 225 -3.83 -14.06 -1.53
CA PRO A 225 -4.86 -13.58 -2.45
C PRO A 225 -5.98 -12.84 -1.70
N TYR A 226 -6.87 -12.17 -2.43
CA TYR A 226 -8.10 -11.68 -1.84
C TYR A 226 -8.98 -12.85 -1.36
N SER A 227 -9.49 -12.70 -0.15
CA SER A 227 -10.40 -13.64 0.50
C SER A 227 -11.76 -13.72 -0.19
N ASN A 228 -12.57 -14.71 0.17
CA ASN A 228 -13.94 -14.85 -0.36
C ASN A 228 -14.80 -13.59 -0.12
N ALA A 229 -14.77 -13.01 1.09
CA ALA A 229 -15.52 -11.78 1.38
C ALA A 229 -14.96 -10.57 0.61
N GLU A 230 -13.63 -10.43 0.50
CA GLU A 230 -13.02 -9.35 -0.29
C GLU A 230 -13.42 -9.44 -1.77
N LEU A 231 -13.43 -10.65 -2.36
CA LEU A 231 -13.90 -10.87 -3.72
C LEU A 231 -15.39 -10.51 -3.89
N TYR A 232 -16.24 -10.76 -2.89
CA TYR A 232 -17.64 -10.32 -2.90
C TYR A 232 -17.75 -8.80 -2.92
N LEU A 233 -17.00 -8.11 -2.05
CA LEU A 233 -16.99 -6.64 -1.99
C LEU A 233 -16.52 -6.02 -3.31
N MET A 234 -15.50 -6.63 -3.94
CA MET A 234 -15.02 -6.26 -5.27
C MET A 234 -16.04 -6.55 -6.39
N GLY A 235 -17.04 -7.39 -6.13
CA GLY A 235 -18.07 -7.81 -7.09
C GLY A 235 -17.59 -8.91 -8.02
N LEU A 236 -16.59 -9.68 -7.61
CA LEU A 236 -16.00 -10.76 -8.39
C LEU A 236 -16.69 -12.11 -8.15
N ILE A 237 -17.49 -12.19 -7.09
CA ILE A 237 -18.38 -13.31 -6.78
C ILE A 237 -19.75 -12.79 -6.34
N GLY A 238 -20.78 -13.62 -6.46
CA GLY A 238 -22.13 -13.32 -6.00
C GLY A 238 -22.34 -13.63 -4.51
N ALA A 239 -23.50 -13.24 -3.97
CA ALA A 239 -23.88 -13.57 -2.59
C ALA A 239 -24.09 -15.09 -2.38
N ASP A 240 -24.40 -15.82 -3.46
CA ASP A 240 -24.51 -17.28 -3.50
C ASP A 240 -23.16 -18.00 -3.35
N GLU A 241 -22.05 -17.31 -3.62
CA GLU A 241 -20.68 -17.78 -3.42
C GLU A 241 -20.04 -17.22 -2.13
N LEU A 242 -20.72 -16.33 -1.39
CA LEU A 242 -20.20 -15.73 -0.16
C LEU A 242 -20.30 -16.73 1.00
N ASN A 243 -19.15 -17.10 1.54
CA ASN A 243 -19.03 -17.98 2.70
C ASN A 243 -19.47 -17.26 3.98
N ASP A 244 -19.92 -18.04 4.96
CA ASP A 244 -20.21 -17.54 6.30
C ASP A 244 -18.97 -16.90 6.94
N ILE A 245 -19.17 -15.77 7.60
CA ILE A 245 -18.12 -15.01 8.28
C ILE A 245 -18.28 -15.19 9.78
N LYS A 246 -17.24 -15.71 10.45
CA LYS A 246 -17.16 -15.76 11.90
C LYS A 246 -16.48 -14.52 12.44
N ILE A 247 -17.02 -13.91 13.48
CA ILE A 247 -16.50 -12.71 14.14
C ILE A 247 -16.38 -12.99 15.63
N ALA A 248 -15.19 -12.75 16.18
CA ALA A 248 -14.95 -12.87 17.61
C ALA A 248 -15.29 -11.57 18.34
N LYS A 249 -16.19 -11.65 19.32
CA LYS A 249 -16.68 -10.49 20.06
C LYS A 249 -15.80 -10.17 21.25
N ASN A 250 -15.47 -8.88 21.40
CA ASN A 250 -14.58 -8.37 22.45
C ASN A 250 -13.25 -9.12 22.53
N ALA A 251 -12.72 -9.53 21.37
CA ALA A 251 -11.54 -10.35 21.29
C ALA A 251 -10.32 -9.65 21.88
N LYS A 252 -9.45 -10.44 22.52
CA LYS A 252 -8.19 -10.00 23.11
C LYS A 252 -7.11 -11.04 22.84
N THR A 253 -6.05 -10.63 22.16
CA THR A 253 -4.87 -11.47 21.96
C THR A 253 -4.29 -11.91 23.29
N THR A 254 -4.14 -13.22 23.48
CA THR A 254 -3.48 -13.80 24.66
C THR A 254 -2.03 -14.15 24.35
N LYS A 255 -1.76 -14.62 23.14
CA LYS A 255 -0.44 -14.86 22.57
C LYS A 255 -0.52 -14.92 21.05
N TYR A 256 0.61 -14.97 20.35
CA TYR A 256 0.60 -14.99 18.88
C TYR A 256 -0.30 -16.11 18.33
N GLY A 257 -1.25 -15.74 17.47
CA GLY A 257 -2.24 -16.65 16.89
C GLY A 257 -3.30 -17.18 17.85
N GLU A 258 -3.37 -16.72 19.09
CA GLU A 258 -4.38 -17.11 20.08
C GLU A 258 -5.02 -15.89 20.72
N PHE A 259 -6.32 -15.97 20.94
CA PHE A 259 -7.10 -14.91 21.55
C PHE A 259 -8.24 -15.46 22.39
N ALA A 260 -8.66 -14.70 23.39
CA ALA A 260 -9.91 -14.94 24.09
C ALA A 260 -11.01 -14.06 23.51
N ALA A 261 -12.26 -14.52 23.51
CA ALA A 261 -13.42 -13.76 23.06
C ALA A 261 -14.67 -14.14 23.87
N ASP A 262 -15.63 -13.23 24.00
CA ASP A 262 -16.85 -13.50 24.76
C ASP A 262 -17.75 -14.52 24.03
N GLU A 263 -17.81 -14.40 22.70
CA GLU A 263 -18.53 -15.30 21.80
C GLU A 263 -17.99 -15.21 20.37
N ILE A 264 -18.37 -16.19 19.54
CA ILE A 264 -18.16 -16.18 18.09
C ILE A 264 -19.52 -16.03 17.40
N ILE A 265 -19.73 -14.91 16.71
CA ILE A 265 -20.92 -14.69 15.87
C ILE A 265 -20.64 -15.23 14.47
N THR A 266 -21.62 -15.87 13.85
CA THR A 266 -21.55 -16.27 12.44
C THR A 266 -22.56 -15.44 11.64
N LEU A 267 -22.08 -14.77 10.59
CA LEU A 267 -22.90 -14.04 9.63
C LEU A 267 -22.98 -14.82 8.32
N THR A 268 -24.18 -15.17 7.89
CA THR A 268 -24.42 -15.77 6.58
C THR A 268 -24.52 -14.69 5.49
N ALA A 269 -24.44 -15.09 4.22
CA ALA A 269 -24.72 -14.19 3.11
C ALA A 269 -26.12 -13.54 3.20
N SER A 270 -27.11 -14.26 3.74
CA SER A 270 -28.46 -13.72 3.94
C SER A 270 -28.48 -12.63 5.02
N ASP A 271 -27.72 -12.79 6.11
CA ASP A 271 -27.61 -11.76 7.15
C ASP A 271 -26.93 -10.50 6.62
N ILE A 272 -25.89 -10.66 5.80
CA ILE A 272 -25.19 -9.55 5.13
C ILE A 272 -26.13 -8.79 4.20
N VAL A 273 -26.88 -9.49 3.34
CA VAL A 273 -27.86 -8.86 2.43
C VAL A 273 -29.01 -8.23 3.21
N ALA A 274 -29.47 -8.84 4.31
CA ALA A 274 -30.50 -8.26 5.16
C ALA A 274 -30.04 -6.96 5.85
N LYS A 275 -28.76 -6.88 6.26
CA LYS A 275 -28.17 -5.69 6.88
C LYS A 275 -27.93 -4.57 5.87
N HIS A 276 -27.31 -4.90 4.72
CA HIS A 276 -26.75 -3.91 3.80
C HIS A 276 -27.54 -3.70 2.51
N GLY A 277 -28.50 -4.59 2.23
CA GLY A 277 -29.09 -4.73 0.92
C GLY A 277 -28.21 -5.53 -0.04
N GLU A 278 -28.73 -5.80 -1.24
CA GLU A 278 -27.95 -6.44 -2.30
C GLU A 278 -26.81 -5.53 -2.77
N ARG A 279 -25.66 -6.14 -3.07
CA ARG A 279 -24.54 -5.41 -3.68
C ARG A 279 -24.93 -4.85 -5.05
N LYS A 280 -24.79 -3.54 -5.24
CA LYS A 280 -24.97 -2.89 -6.54
C LYS A 280 -23.76 -2.06 -6.94
N PRO A 281 -23.25 -2.20 -8.18
CA PRO A 281 -23.69 -3.14 -9.22
C PRO A 281 -23.56 -4.61 -8.79
N SER A 282 -24.35 -5.52 -9.35
CA SER A 282 -24.22 -6.95 -9.02
C SER A 282 -22.92 -7.55 -9.59
N VAL A 283 -22.61 -8.80 -9.25
CA VAL A 283 -21.46 -9.53 -9.83
C VAL A 283 -21.45 -9.50 -11.36
N ALA A 284 -22.63 -9.58 -11.99
CA ALA A 284 -22.79 -9.57 -13.45
C ALA A 284 -22.51 -8.21 -14.11
N ALA A 285 -22.72 -7.11 -13.39
CA ALA A 285 -22.60 -5.75 -13.93
C ALA A 285 -21.37 -4.98 -13.39
N SER A 286 -20.71 -5.51 -12.36
CA SER A 286 -19.58 -4.84 -11.73
C SER A 286 -18.33 -4.92 -12.58
N GLN A 287 -17.51 -3.87 -12.50
CA GLN A 287 -16.25 -3.75 -13.19
C GLN A 287 -15.30 -4.93 -12.89
N LYS A 288 -14.58 -5.39 -13.91
CA LYS A 288 -13.57 -6.46 -13.86
C LYS A 288 -12.22 -6.04 -14.44
N LEU A 289 -12.23 -4.99 -15.25
CA LEU A 289 -11.04 -4.36 -15.81
C LEU A 289 -10.89 -2.98 -15.20
N PHE A 290 -9.82 -2.78 -14.44
CA PHE A 290 -9.48 -1.50 -13.84
C PHE A 290 -8.30 -0.89 -14.59
N ASN A 291 -8.22 0.44 -14.61
CA ASN A 291 -7.09 1.18 -15.16
C ASN A 291 -6.43 1.99 -14.05
N ALA A 292 -5.11 2.05 -14.06
CA ALA A 292 -4.35 2.89 -13.15
C ALA A 292 -3.19 3.59 -13.84
N ILE A 293 -2.69 4.62 -13.18
CA ILE A 293 -1.47 5.31 -13.55
C ILE A 293 -0.52 5.33 -12.36
N VAL A 294 0.76 5.09 -12.62
CA VAL A 294 1.84 5.21 -11.63
C VAL A 294 2.54 6.55 -11.82
N VAL A 295 2.59 7.32 -10.74
CA VAL A 295 3.30 8.60 -10.64
C VAL A 295 4.38 8.47 -9.57
N VAL A 296 5.63 8.51 -9.97
CA VAL A 296 6.76 8.59 -9.05
C VAL A 296 7.08 10.06 -8.80
N ILE A 297 6.90 10.50 -7.56
CA ILE A 297 7.37 11.80 -7.12
C ILE A 297 8.82 11.70 -6.67
N SER A 298 9.63 12.70 -7.00
CA SER A 298 11.07 12.72 -6.67
C SER A 298 11.61 14.15 -6.61
N LYS A 299 12.81 14.33 -6.04
CA LYS A 299 13.50 15.63 -5.98
C LYS A 299 14.39 15.90 -7.20
N SER A 300 14.66 14.88 -7.99
CA SER A 300 15.47 14.87 -9.21
C SER A 300 14.93 13.81 -10.17
N ALA A 301 15.45 13.72 -11.39
CA ALA A 301 15.11 12.59 -12.27
C ALA A 301 15.42 11.25 -11.58
N LEU A 302 14.72 10.19 -12.00
CA LEU A 302 15.01 8.84 -11.53
C LEU A 302 16.25 8.30 -12.25
N SER A 303 17.06 7.50 -11.55
CA SER A 303 18.14 6.76 -12.20
C SER A 303 17.57 5.67 -13.10
N LYS A 304 18.35 5.25 -14.11
CA LYS A 304 17.97 4.18 -15.02
C LYS A 304 17.66 2.87 -14.29
N ASP A 305 18.41 2.53 -13.25
CA ASP A 305 18.19 1.32 -12.46
C ASP A 305 16.86 1.34 -11.70
N VAL A 306 16.50 2.50 -11.12
CA VAL A 306 15.20 2.66 -10.45
C VAL A 306 14.06 2.57 -11.46
N MET A 307 14.22 3.18 -12.64
CA MET A 307 13.21 3.13 -13.70
C MET A 307 12.99 1.69 -14.20
N ASN A 308 14.06 0.99 -14.58
CA ASN A 308 14.00 -0.40 -15.05
C ASN A 308 13.35 -1.32 -14.00
N SER A 309 13.76 -1.21 -12.73
CA SER A 309 13.18 -2.03 -11.67
C SER A 309 11.70 -1.74 -11.46
N LEU A 310 11.27 -0.49 -11.66
CA LEU A 310 9.88 -0.09 -11.52
C LEU A 310 9.04 -0.63 -12.69
N GLU A 311 9.55 -0.53 -13.92
CA GLU A 311 8.90 -1.09 -15.11
C GLU A 311 8.70 -2.60 -14.98
N ASP A 312 9.74 -3.34 -14.57
CA ASP A 312 9.65 -4.78 -14.31
C ASP A 312 8.59 -5.11 -13.25
N ASN A 313 8.51 -4.32 -12.18
CA ASN A 313 7.53 -4.52 -11.12
C ASN A 313 6.10 -4.17 -11.56
N ILE A 314 5.91 -3.10 -12.34
CA ILE A 314 4.60 -2.69 -12.85
C ILE A 314 4.09 -3.73 -13.84
N GLU A 315 4.93 -4.19 -14.75
CA GLU A 315 4.58 -5.20 -15.73
C GLU A 315 4.19 -6.51 -15.02
N ASN A 316 4.99 -6.98 -14.06
CA ASN A 316 4.66 -8.18 -13.28
C ASN A 316 3.38 -8.02 -12.47
N PHE A 317 3.12 -6.83 -11.91
CA PHE A 317 1.93 -6.57 -11.12
C PHE A 317 0.64 -6.48 -11.96
N SER A 318 0.74 -6.00 -13.20
CA SER A 318 -0.41 -5.72 -14.07
C SER A 318 -0.70 -6.80 -15.12
N ARG A 319 0.23 -7.71 -15.39
CA ARG A 319 0.04 -8.78 -16.38
C ARG A 319 -1.10 -9.75 -16.00
N ASN A 320 -1.78 -10.25 -17.03
CA ASN A 320 -2.86 -11.25 -16.90
C ASN A 320 -2.30 -12.69 -16.92
N ALA A 321 -1.25 -12.91 -16.15
CA ALA A 321 -0.56 -14.19 -15.97
C ALA A 321 0.20 -14.16 -14.64
N ALA A 322 0.75 -15.30 -14.21
CA ALA A 322 1.64 -15.31 -13.05
C ALA A 322 2.84 -14.35 -13.27
N PRO A 323 3.29 -13.64 -12.22
CA PRO A 323 4.52 -12.88 -12.30
C PRO A 323 5.70 -13.84 -12.53
N ASP A 324 6.81 -13.31 -13.04
CA ASP A 324 8.00 -14.11 -13.29
C ASP A 324 8.65 -14.60 -11.99
N ALA A 325 9.68 -15.45 -12.13
CA ALA A 325 10.34 -16.10 -10.99
C ALA A 325 10.96 -15.10 -9.99
N SER A 326 11.26 -13.86 -10.39
CA SER A 326 11.81 -12.86 -9.49
C SER A 326 10.82 -12.45 -8.40
N TRP A 327 9.51 -12.61 -8.62
CA TRP A 327 8.45 -12.32 -7.65
C TRP A 327 8.27 -13.41 -6.58
N GLY A 328 8.85 -14.60 -6.78
CA GLY A 328 8.78 -15.68 -5.80
C GLY A 328 7.33 -16.06 -5.51
N ASN A 329 6.88 -15.90 -4.27
CA ASN A 329 5.54 -16.28 -3.81
C ASN A 329 4.55 -15.10 -3.75
N THR A 330 4.89 -13.93 -4.29
CA THR A 330 3.97 -12.78 -4.29
C THR A 330 2.95 -12.91 -5.41
N ASN A 331 1.72 -12.49 -5.13
CA ASN A 331 0.66 -12.39 -6.11
C ASN A 331 0.72 -11.03 -6.81
N ASN A 332 0.40 -11.02 -8.09
CA ASN A 332 -0.03 -9.82 -8.78
C ASN A 332 -1.56 -9.63 -8.66
N PHE A 333 -2.10 -8.54 -9.19
CA PHE A 333 -3.54 -8.25 -9.06
C PHE A 333 -4.43 -9.34 -9.67
N TRP A 334 -4.03 -9.88 -10.83
CA TRP A 334 -4.78 -10.94 -11.51
C TRP A 334 -4.82 -12.23 -10.68
N MET A 335 -3.69 -12.71 -10.15
CA MET A 335 -3.65 -13.88 -9.27
C MET A 335 -4.39 -13.64 -7.96
N ALA A 336 -4.21 -12.46 -7.34
CA ALA A 336 -4.84 -12.13 -6.07
C ALA A 336 -6.36 -12.11 -6.18
N THR A 337 -6.90 -11.74 -7.33
CA THR A 337 -8.34 -11.76 -7.61
C THR A 337 -8.85 -13.13 -8.07
N LYS A 338 -8.02 -14.18 -7.98
CA LYS A 338 -8.31 -15.53 -8.49
C LYS A 338 -8.70 -15.49 -9.96
N GLU A 339 -7.97 -14.69 -10.73
CA GLU A 339 -8.11 -14.54 -12.19
C GLU A 339 -9.42 -13.86 -12.64
N LYS A 340 -10.21 -13.34 -11.70
CA LYS A 340 -11.54 -12.75 -11.98
C LYS A 340 -11.47 -11.27 -12.38
N ALA A 341 -10.34 -10.60 -12.17
CA ALA A 341 -10.17 -9.21 -12.55
C ALA A 341 -8.75 -8.91 -13.03
N THR A 342 -8.60 -7.79 -13.73
CA THR A 342 -7.35 -7.34 -14.33
C THR A 342 -7.15 -5.86 -14.05
N LEU A 343 -5.90 -5.45 -13.88
CA LEU A 343 -5.51 -4.06 -13.67
C LEU A 343 -4.53 -3.66 -14.76
N ASN A 344 -4.93 -2.73 -15.61
CA ASN A 344 -4.09 -2.18 -16.66
C ASN A 344 -3.31 -0.97 -16.13
N ILE A 345 -1.99 -0.98 -16.29
CA ILE A 345 -1.11 0.15 -15.96
C ILE A 345 -0.36 0.53 -17.22
N VAL A 346 -1.04 1.30 -18.06
CA VAL A 346 -0.49 1.88 -19.29
C VAL A 346 -0.99 3.32 -19.38
N ILE A 347 -0.06 4.23 -19.60
CA ILE A 347 -0.31 5.66 -19.75
C ILE A 347 -0.87 5.90 -21.17
N PRO A 348 -2.11 6.39 -21.30
CA PRO A 348 -2.68 6.72 -22.59
C PRO A 348 -1.95 7.91 -23.21
N ASN A 349 -2.24 8.20 -24.48
CA ASN A 349 -1.71 9.41 -25.09
C ASN A 349 -2.24 10.66 -24.34
N PRO A 350 -1.40 11.68 -24.12
CA PRO A 350 -1.83 12.92 -23.49
C PRO A 350 -2.94 13.62 -24.27
N LYS A 351 -3.73 14.45 -23.56
CA LYS A 351 -4.66 15.43 -24.12
C LYS A 351 -3.93 16.32 -25.12
N LYS A 352 -4.64 16.70 -26.18
CA LYS A 352 -4.13 17.62 -27.20
C LYS A 352 -4.11 19.07 -26.73
#